data_AF-A0A832PUJ8-F1
#
_entry.id   AF-A0A832PUJ8-F1
#
_cell.length_a   1.000
_cell.length_b   1.000
_cell.length_c   1.000
_cell.angle_alpha   90.00
_cell.angle_beta   90.00
_cell.angle_gamma   90.00
#
_symmetry.space_group_name_H-M   'P 1'
#
loop_
_entity.id
_entity.type
_entity.pdbx_description
1 polymer ?
#
loop_
_entity_poly.entity_id
_entity_poly.type
_entity_poly.pdbx_seq_one_letter_code
_entity_poly.pdbx_strand_id
1 'polypeptide(L)'
;METAIEWTFRFVIYAMTGMALETIFAVDGIERVAATKIERRVPKKYLEGFVSLYMIPLHGLGMLFLFEWGRGVTREWFWLLRFVWWSVMITFMEVLWGVFLKKVIGFYPWDYYAKSKFKVFKNGYTMWTLVPLWGLTGLVFEHWSDLLIHLSPFVSQYFLG
;
A
#
# COMPACT_ATOMS: atom_id res chain seq x y z
N MET A 1 -3.80 -17.21 21.47
CA MET A 1 -2.51 -16.83 20.86
C MET A 1 -2.69 -17.02 19.38
N GLU A 2 -2.41 -16.00 18.57
CA GLU A 2 -2.52 -16.15 17.12
C GLU A 2 -1.52 -17.20 16.62
N THR A 3 -1.95 -18.03 15.69
CA THR A 3 -1.10 -19.08 15.14
C THR A 3 -0.29 -18.56 13.95
N ALA A 4 0.80 -19.26 13.60
CA ALA A 4 1.56 -18.95 12.39
C ALA A 4 0.71 -19.03 11.11
N ILE A 5 -0.36 -19.84 11.13
CA ILE A 5 -1.32 -19.99 10.01
C ILE A 5 -2.12 -18.71 9.84
N GLU A 6 -2.62 -18.13 10.93
CA GLU A 6 -3.37 -16.86 10.89
C GLU A 6 -2.52 -15.73 10.28
N TRP A 7 -1.27 -15.62 10.73
CA TRP A 7 -0.33 -14.61 10.27
C TRP A 7 0.01 -14.78 8.79
N THR A 8 0.27 -16.02 8.38
CA THR A 8 0.58 -16.35 6.99
C THR A 8 -0.61 -16.07 6.08
N PHE A 9 -1.82 -16.43 6.50
CA PHE A 9 -3.05 -16.15 5.78
C PHE A 9 -3.21 -14.64 5.54
N ARG A 10 -3.16 -13.83 6.60
CA ARG A 10 -3.32 -12.37 6.48
C ARG A 10 -2.21 -11.75 5.64
N PHE A 11 -0.96 -12.16 5.85
CA PHE A 11 0.18 -11.70 5.03
C PHE A 11 -0.03 -11.94 3.53
N VAL A 12 -0.40 -13.16 3.15
CA VAL A 12 -0.61 -13.53 1.73
C VAL A 12 -1.74 -12.70 1.14
N ILE A 13 -2.86 -12.58 1.85
CA ILE A 13 -4.00 -11.82 1.35
C ILE A 13 -3.66 -10.32 1.24
N TYR A 14 -3.02 -9.72 2.25
CA TYR A 14 -2.58 -8.31 2.16
C TYR A 14 -1.62 -8.07 1.01
N ALA A 15 -0.62 -8.94 0.83
CA ALA A 15 0.31 -8.83 -0.29
C ALA A 15 -0.41 -8.92 -1.64
N MET A 16 -1.32 -9.89 -1.80
CA MET A 16 -2.09 -10.04 -3.03
C MET A 16 -3.02 -8.85 -3.29
N THR A 17 -3.74 -8.38 -2.26
CA THR A 17 -4.62 -7.20 -2.38
C THR A 17 -3.82 -5.95 -2.73
N GLY A 18 -2.67 -5.72 -2.08
CA GLY A 18 -1.80 -4.58 -2.39
C GLY A 18 -1.27 -4.61 -3.82
N MET A 19 -0.78 -5.77 -4.27
CA MET A 19 -0.30 -5.95 -5.65
C MET A 19 -1.42 -5.77 -6.69
N ALA A 20 -2.64 -6.26 -6.40
CA ALA A 20 -3.79 -6.08 -7.28
C ALA A 20 -4.19 -4.60 -7.38
N LEU A 21 -4.26 -3.88 -6.26
CA LEU A 21 -4.58 -2.46 -6.23
C LEU A 21 -3.49 -1.63 -6.93
N GLU A 22 -2.21 -1.96 -6.70
CA GLU A 22 -1.10 -1.31 -7.39
C GLU A 22 -1.17 -1.54 -8.89
N THR A 23 -1.55 -2.73 -9.35
CA THR A 23 -1.76 -3.01 -10.77
C THR A 23 -2.85 -2.12 -11.35
N ILE A 24 -4.03 -2.07 -10.72
CA ILE A 24 -5.15 -1.24 -11.16
C ILE A 24 -4.74 0.24 -11.19
N PHE A 25 -4.05 0.69 -10.15
CA PHE A 25 -3.61 2.07 -10.02
C PHE A 25 -2.54 2.44 -11.06
N ALA A 26 -1.56 1.56 -11.31
CA ALA A 26 -0.50 1.77 -12.28
C ALA A 26 -1.03 1.81 -13.73
N VAL A 27 -2.12 1.11 -14.02
CA VAL A 27 -2.70 1.06 -15.37
C VAL A 27 -3.49 2.32 -15.71
N ASP A 28 -4.33 2.82 -14.79
CA ASP A 28 -5.27 3.92 -15.06
C ASP A 28 -5.16 5.12 -14.12
N GLY A 29 -4.95 4.88 -12.82
CA GLY A 29 -4.98 5.94 -11.80
C GLY A 29 -3.76 6.87 -11.87
N ILE A 30 -2.60 6.31 -12.17
CA ILE A 30 -1.33 6.97 -11.91
C ILE A 30 -1.06 8.19 -12.80
N GLU A 31 -1.41 8.14 -14.09
CA GLU A 31 -1.24 9.29 -15.01
C GLU A 31 -2.11 10.47 -14.57
N ARG A 32 -3.30 10.19 -14.03
CA ARG A 32 -4.23 11.20 -13.54
C ARG A 32 -3.67 11.87 -12.29
N VAL A 33 -3.17 11.07 -11.35
CA VAL A 33 -2.64 11.53 -10.06
C VAL A 33 -1.30 12.24 -10.23
N ALA A 34 -0.43 11.74 -11.12
CA ALA A 34 0.86 12.33 -11.41
C ALA A 34 0.76 13.54 -12.35
N ALA A 35 -0.39 13.75 -13.01
CA ALA A 35 -0.62 14.78 -14.03
C ALA A 35 0.49 14.86 -15.08
N THR A 36 1.05 13.70 -15.42
CA THR A 36 2.08 13.53 -16.43
C THR A 36 1.82 12.24 -17.18
N LYS A 37 2.17 12.21 -18.47
CA LYS A 37 2.16 10.97 -19.24
C LYS A 37 3.35 10.13 -18.78
N ILE A 38 3.07 8.87 -18.46
CA ILE A 38 4.11 7.89 -18.18
C ILE A 38 4.41 7.17 -19.50
N GLU A 39 5.69 7.03 -19.79
CA GLU A 39 6.14 6.31 -20.97
C GLU A 39 5.87 4.82 -20.79
N ARG A 40 5.09 4.24 -21.70
CA ARG A 40 4.71 2.82 -21.71
C ARG A 40 5.39 2.14 -22.89
N ARG A 41 5.68 0.85 -22.76
CA ARG A 41 6.28 0.05 -23.84
C ARG A 41 5.23 -0.34 -24.87
N VAL A 42 3.98 -0.52 -24.43
CA VAL A 42 2.86 -0.90 -25.30
C VAL A 42 1.71 0.13 -25.25
N PRO A 43 0.85 0.17 -26.29
CA PRO A 43 -0.32 1.03 -26.29
C PRO A 43 -1.24 0.81 -25.08
N LYS A 44 -1.92 1.87 -24.60
CA LYS A 44 -2.77 1.84 -23.39
C LYS A 44 -3.85 0.75 -23.39
N LYS A 45 -4.34 0.32 -24.58
CA LYS A 45 -5.32 -0.78 -24.71
C LYS A 45 -4.83 -2.13 -24.16
N TYR A 46 -3.52 -2.31 -24.00
CA TYR A 46 -2.92 -3.51 -23.42
C TYR A 46 -2.85 -3.46 -21.89
N LEU A 47 -3.30 -2.37 -21.26
CA LEU A 47 -3.35 -2.21 -19.80
C LEU A 47 -1.99 -2.50 -19.14
N GLU A 48 -0.91 -1.96 -19.70
CA GLU A 48 0.41 -2.07 -19.10
C GLU A 48 0.53 -1.10 -17.91
N GLY A 49 1.03 -1.63 -16.79
CA GLY A 49 1.39 -0.91 -15.58
C GLY A 49 2.65 -1.52 -14.96
N PHE A 50 3.39 -0.73 -14.19
CA PHE A 50 4.59 -1.19 -13.48
C PHE A 50 4.22 -1.59 -12.07
N VAL A 51 4.46 -2.86 -11.72
CA VAL A 51 4.29 -3.39 -10.37
C VAL A 51 5.56 -4.14 -10.02
N SER A 52 6.08 -3.95 -8.81
CA SER A 52 7.32 -4.57 -8.40
C SER A 52 7.10 -5.58 -7.28
N LEU A 53 7.77 -6.74 -7.39
CA LEU A 53 7.79 -7.73 -6.32
C LEU A 53 8.42 -7.19 -5.03
N TYR A 54 9.25 -6.14 -5.11
CA TYR A 54 9.77 -5.45 -3.93
C TYR A 54 8.69 -4.71 -3.13
N MET A 55 7.45 -4.68 -3.61
CA MET A 55 6.30 -4.16 -2.87
C MET A 55 5.64 -5.22 -1.99
N ILE A 56 5.91 -6.50 -2.19
CA ILE A 56 5.33 -7.58 -1.37
C ILE A 56 5.63 -7.38 0.12
N PRO A 57 6.87 -7.07 0.56
CA PRO A 57 7.14 -6.82 1.98
C PRO A 57 6.37 -5.60 2.50
N LEU A 58 6.25 -4.52 1.71
CA LEU A 58 5.52 -3.32 2.10
C LEU A 58 4.02 -3.61 2.25
N HIS A 59 3.41 -4.26 1.26
CA HIS A 59 1.99 -4.60 1.27
C HIS A 59 1.66 -5.66 2.33
N GLY A 60 2.47 -6.71 2.45
CA GLY A 60 2.22 -7.81 3.38
C GLY A 60 2.62 -7.47 4.82
N LEU A 61 3.91 -7.20 5.07
CA LEU A 61 4.42 -6.95 6.42
C LEU A 61 3.99 -5.56 6.92
N GLY A 62 3.96 -4.55 6.05
CA GLY A 62 3.49 -3.22 6.43
C GLY A 62 2.03 -3.24 6.90
N MET A 63 1.16 -3.98 6.21
CA MET A 63 -0.22 -4.16 6.67
C MET A 63 -0.29 -4.95 7.97
N LEU A 64 0.38 -6.11 8.03
CA LEU A 64 0.30 -6.99 9.19
C LEU A 64 0.81 -6.35 10.48
N PHE A 65 1.94 -5.63 10.43
CA PHE A 65 2.60 -5.14 11.63
C PHE A 65 2.36 -3.67 11.93
N LEU A 66 2.30 -2.82 10.91
CA LEU A 66 2.19 -1.37 11.10
C LEU A 66 0.73 -0.92 11.01
N PHE A 67 0.00 -1.43 10.02
CA PHE A 67 -1.38 -1.04 9.81
C PHE A 67 -2.30 -1.62 10.90
N GLU A 68 -2.26 -2.92 11.17
CA GLU A 68 -3.08 -3.53 12.24
C GLU A 68 -2.81 -2.87 13.61
N TRP A 69 -1.54 -2.61 13.92
CA TRP A 69 -1.16 -1.88 15.13
C TRP A 69 -1.71 -0.45 15.14
N GLY A 70 -1.53 0.30 14.06
CA GLY A 70 -2.05 1.66 13.93
C GLY A 70 -3.58 1.72 14.01
N ARG A 71 -4.27 0.70 13.50
CA ARG A 71 -5.72 0.55 13.59
C ARG A 71 -6.17 0.31 15.03
N GLY A 72 -5.42 -0.50 15.78
CA GLY A 72 -5.64 -0.69 17.22
C GLY A 72 -5.57 0.62 18.01
N VAL A 73 -4.58 1.48 17.71
CA VAL A 73 -4.41 2.78 18.38
C VAL A 73 -5.51 3.79 18.01
N THR A 74 -5.92 3.80 16.75
CA THR A 74 -6.84 4.83 16.23
C THR A 74 -8.31 4.42 16.23
N ARG A 75 -8.63 3.22 16.77
CA ARG A 75 -9.95 2.59 16.64
C ARG A 75 -11.13 3.50 17.01
N GLU A 76 -10.99 4.22 18.12
CA GLU A 76 -12.03 5.07 18.70
C GLU A 76 -11.99 6.52 18.23
N TRP A 77 -11.00 6.89 17.42
CA TRP A 77 -10.84 8.27 16.97
C TRP A 77 -11.95 8.65 15.99
N PHE A 78 -12.29 9.94 15.96
CA PHE A 78 -13.18 10.48 14.93
C PHE A 78 -12.61 10.22 13.54
N TRP A 79 -13.47 9.87 12.57
CA TRP A 79 -13.04 9.37 11.26
C TRP A 79 -12.15 10.36 10.50
N LEU A 80 -12.33 11.68 10.64
CA LEU A 80 -11.43 12.68 10.04
C LEU A 80 -10.01 12.62 10.61
N LEU A 81 -9.86 12.32 11.90
CA LEU A 81 -8.55 12.15 12.51
C LEU A 81 -7.89 10.86 11.99
N ARG A 82 -8.67 9.79 11.80
CA ARG A 82 -8.17 8.55 11.18
C ARG A 82 -7.76 8.76 9.73
N PHE A 83 -8.54 9.52 8.97
CA PHE A 83 -8.17 9.93 7.61
C PHE A 83 -6.80 10.61 7.58
N VAL A 84 -6.60 11.65 8.41
CA VAL A 84 -5.32 12.37 8.49
C VAL A 84 -4.19 11.46 8.97
N TRP A 85 -4.45 10.62 9.98
CA TRP A 85 -3.50 9.63 10.47
C TRP A 85 -3.01 8.71 9.36
N TRP A 86 -3.94 8.11 8.61
CA TRP A 86 -3.62 7.20 7.51
C TRP A 86 -2.91 7.89 6.35
N SER A 87 -3.37 9.09 5.99
CA SER A 87 -2.68 9.95 5.02
C SER A 87 -1.21 10.14 5.40
N VAL A 88 -0.92 10.46 6.66
CA VAL A 88 0.46 10.70 7.12
C VAL A 88 1.25 9.40 7.20
N MET A 89 0.71 8.37 7.86
CA MET A 89 1.42 7.12 8.14
C MET A 89 1.75 6.36 6.87
N ILE A 90 0.80 6.20 5.95
CA ILE A 90 1.05 5.47 4.70
C ILE A 90 2.02 6.25 3.82
N THR A 91 1.86 7.58 3.70
CA THR A 91 2.83 8.42 2.96
C THR A 91 4.24 8.31 3.56
N PHE A 92 4.35 8.34 4.89
CA PHE A 92 5.63 8.20 5.56
C PHE A 92 6.27 6.84 5.28
N MET A 93 5.50 5.75 5.34
CA MET A 93 6.00 4.40 5.03
C MET A 93 6.37 4.23 3.56
N GLU A 94 5.60 4.82 2.63
CA GLU A 94 5.95 4.89 1.21
C GLU A 94 7.32 5.56 1.03
N VAL A 95 7.53 6.72 1.64
CA VAL A 95 8.82 7.43 1.56
C VAL A 95 9.96 6.63 2.18
N LEU A 96 9.75 6.04 3.36
CA LEU A 96 10.75 5.20 4.02
C LEU A 96 11.13 3.99 3.17
N TRP A 97 10.14 3.31 2.59
CA TRP A 97 10.38 2.15 1.73
C TRP A 97 11.12 2.55 0.46
N GLY A 98 10.72 3.65 -0.19
CA GLY A 98 11.41 4.18 -1.37
C GLY A 98 12.87 4.55 -1.08
N VAL A 99 13.15 5.16 0.08
CA VAL A 99 14.52 5.47 0.52
C VAL A 99 15.31 4.19 0.79
N PHE A 100 14.70 3.20 1.45
CA PHE A 100 15.32 1.91 1.75
C PHE A 100 15.70 1.16 0.46
N LEU A 101 14.75 1.01 -0.47
CA LEU A 101 15.00 0.33 -1.74
C LEU A 101 16.06 1.05 -2.57
N LYS A 102 16.03 2.39 -2.62
CA LYS A 102 17.08 3.16 -3.31
C LYS A 102 18.46 2.92 -2.70
N LYS A 103 18.58 2.79 -1.38
CA LYS A 103 19.86 2.54 -0.70
C LYS A 103 20.36 1.10 -0.86
N VAL A 104 19.47 0.12 -0.82
CA VAL A 104 19.83 -1.31 -0.81
C VAL A 104 19.92 -1.89 -2.23
N ILE A 105 18.97 -1.54 -3.09
CA ILE A 105 18.83 -2.11 -4.44
C ILE A 105 19.35 -1.12 -5.50
N GLY A 106 19.37 0.17 -5.20
CA GLY A 106 19.78 1.23 -6.13
C GLY A 106 18.62 1.86 -6.91
N PHE A 107 17.42 1.31 -6.84
CA PHE A 107 16.21 1.85 -7.46
C PHE A 107 14.98 1.65 -6.55
N TYR A 108 13.88 2.34 -6.86
CA TYR A 108 12.58 2.10 -6.23
C TYR A 108 11.47 2.03 -7.30
N PRO A 109 10.38 1.26 -7.09
CA PRO A 109 9.44 0.88 -8.16
C PRO A 109 8.66 2.01 -8.81
N TRP A 110 8.46 3.12 -8.11
CA TRP A 110 7.66 4.27 -8.56
C TRP A 110 8.51 5.50 -8.90
N ASP A 111 9.70 5.27 -9.46
CA ASP A 111 10.66 6.32 -9.82
C ASP A 111 10.14 7.37 -10.81
N TYR A 112 9.14 7.00 -11.61
CA TYR A 112 8.46 7.89 -12.54
C TYR A 112 7.71 9.04 -11.83
N TYR A 113 7.46 8.98 -10.51
CA TYR A 113 6.97 10.11 -9.72
C TYR A 113 7.92 11.31 -9.78
N ALA A 114 9.22 11.09 -9.98
CA ALA A 114 10.21 12.16 -10.13
C ALA A 114 9.92 13.10 -11.32
N LYS A 115 9.14 12.63 -12.31
CA LYS A 115 8.70 13.40 -13.47
C LYS A 115 7.47 14.28 -13.19
N SER A 116 6.72 14.02 -12.11
CA SER A 116 5.53 14.77 -11.75
C SER A 116 5.85 16.15 -11.16
N LYS A 117 5.00 17.14 -11.46
CA LYS A 117 5.00 18.45 -10.79
C LYS A 117 4.54 18.39 -9.32
N PHE A 118 3.84 17.33 -8.94
CA PHE A 118 3.29 17.13 -7.60
C PHE A 118 4.20 16.30 -6.69
N LYS A 119 5.42 15.99 -7.15
CA LYS A 119 6.37 15.19 -6.40
C LYS A 119 6.72 15.84 -5.06
N VAL A 120 6.83 15.00 -4.04
CA VAL A 120 7.39 15.38 -2.75
C VAL A 120 8.85 14.91 -2.74
N PHE A 121 9.74 15.79 -2.27
CA PHE A 121 11.19 15.64 -2.33
C PHE A 121 11.78 15.67 -3.75
N LYS A 122 13.08 15.99 -3.86
CA LYS A 122 13.78 16.06 -5.16
C LYS A 122 13.71 14.75 -5.94
N ASN A 123 13.77 13.63 -5.23
CA ASN A 123 13.75 12.29 -5.80
C ASN A 123 12.35 11.82 -6.20
N GLY A 124 11.26 12.41 -5.69
CA GLY A 124 9.90 11.94 -5.97
C GLY A 124 9.51 10.65 -5.26
N TYR A 125 9.84 10.49 -3.98
CA TYR A 125 9.47 9.29 -3.23
C TYR A 125 7.98 9.16 -2.94
N THR A 126 7.22 10.24 -3.09
CA THR A 126 5.75 10.26 -3.00
C THR A 126 5.24 11.51 -3.74
N MET A 127 3.93 11.71 -3.81
CA MET A 127 3.29 12.86 -4.44
C MET A 127 2.22 13.48 -3.53
N TRP A 128 2.07 14.80 -3.59
CA TRP A 128 1.04 15.52 -2.82
C TRP A 128 -0.38 15.06 -3.14
N THR A 129 -0.61 14.62 -4.37
CA THR A 129 -1.90 14.09 -4.83
C THR A 129 -2.20 12.68 -4.28
N LEU A 130 -1.18 11.93 -3.86
CA LEU A 130 -1.35 10.61 -3.22
C LEU A 130 -1.71 10.71 -1.75
N VAL A 131 -1.23 11.72 -1.04
CA VAL A 131 -1.50 11.90 0.40
C VAL A 131 -2.99 11.79 0.76
N PRO A 132 -3.93 12.51 0.10
CA PRO A 132 -5.35 12.36 0.40
C PRO A 132 -5.91 11.00 -0.04
N LEU A 133 -5.37 10.41 -1.12
CA LEU A 133 -5.77 9.05 -1.54
C LEU A 133 -5.37 8.01 -0.50
N TRP A 134 -4.19 8.16 0.12
CA TRP A 134 -3.77 7.29 1.21
C TRP A 134 -4.65 7.37 2.45
N GLY A 135 -5.21 8.55 2.74
CA GLY A 135 -6.21 8.70 3.81
C GLY A 135 -7.49 7.91 3.50
N LEU A 136 -7.99 7.99 2.26
CA LEU A 136 -9.16 7.23 1.82
C LEU A 136 -8.89 5.72 1.82
N THR A 137 -7.77 5.31 1.23
CA THR A 137 -7.34 3.91 1.18
C THR A 137 -7.17 3.35 2.58
N GLY A 138 -6.59 4.12 3.50
CA GLY A 138 -6.47 3.72 4.91
C GLY A 138 -7.83 3.44 5.54
N LEU A 139 -8.81 4.34 5.39
CA LEU A 139 -10.17 4.10 5.91
C LEU A 139 -10.82 2.84 5.32
N VAL A 140 -10.65 2.59 4.02
CA VAL A 140 -11.15 1.35 3.38
C VAL A 140 -10.43 0.12 3.94
N PHE A 141 -9.12 0.22 4.13
CA PHE A 141 -8.31 -0.85 4.67
C PHE A 141 -8.58 -1.15 6.14
N GLU A 142 -9.12 -0.21 6.93
CA GLU A 142 -9.60 -0.51 8.30
C GLU A 142 -10.62 -1.65 8.25
N HIS A 143 -11.62 -1.55 7.37
CA HIS A 143 -12.66 -2.57 7.22
C HIS A 143 -12.13 -3.86 6.61
N TRP A 144 -11.21 -3.76 5.65
CA TRP A 144 -10.59 -4.94 5.06
C TRP A 144 -9.74 -5.71 6.07
N SER A 145 -8.95 -5.00 6.86
CA SER A 145 -8.10 -5.58 7.91
C SER A 145 -8.95 -6.17 9.04
N ASP A 146 -9.97 -5.45 9.52
CA ASP A 146 -10.90 -5.93 10.54
C ASP A 146 -11.60 -7.24 10.08
N LEU A 147 -11.94 -7.35 8.79
CA LEU A 147 -12.49 -8.58 8.20
C LEU A 147 -11.47 -9.73 8.20
N LEU A 148 -10.22 -9.50 7.81
CA LEU A 148 -9.21 -10.55 7.76
C LEU A 148 -8.80 -11.04 9.15
N ILE A 149 -8.77 -10.15 10.14
CA ILE A 149 -8.61 -10.51 11.56
C ILE A 149 -9.79 -11.35 12.03
N HIS A 150 -11.02 -11.02 11.62
CA HIS A 150 -12.19 -11.84 11.96
C HIS A 150 -12.15 -13.23 11.30
N LEU A 151 -11.65 -13.34 10.07
CA LEU A 151 -11.61 -14.60 9.31
C LEU A 151 -10.43 -15.52 9.70
N SER A 152 -9.32 -14.97 10.20
CA SER A 152 -8.11 -15.76 10.44
C SER A 152 -8.29 -16.95 11.40
N PRO A 153 -9.05 -16.86 12.51
CA PRO A 153 -9.21 -17.99 13.42
C PRO A 153 -9.93 -19.18 12.77
N PHE A 154 -10.89 -18.93 11.87
CA PHE A 154 -11.60 -19.98 11.13
C PHE A 154 -10.69 -20.72 10.17
N VAL A 155 -9.76 -20.00 9.52
CA VAL A 155 -8.73 -20.60 8.67
C VAL A 155 -7.81 -21.48 9.51
N SER A 156 -7.37 -20.98 10.67
CA SER A 156 -6.52 -21.76 11.57
C SER A 156 -7.22 -23.03 12.06
N GLN A 157 -8.49 -22.94 12.44
CA GLN A 157 -9.29 -24.09 12.88
C GLN A 157 -9.42 -25.14 11.78
N TYR A 158 -9.65 -24.72 10.53
CA TYR A 158 -9.73 -25.66 9.40
C TYR A 158 -8.45 -26.51 9.24
N PHE A 159 -7.27 -25.92 9.49
CA PHE A 159 -5.99 -26.62 9.33
C PHE A 159 -5.52 -27.36 10.60
N LEU A 160 -5.91 -26.91 11.79
CA LEU A 160 -5.42 -27.46 13.07
C LEU A 160 -6.42 -28.40 13.76
N GLY A 161 -7.70 -28.40 13.36
CA GLY A 161 -8.79 -29.11 14.03
C GLY A 161 -9.35 -28.34 15.22
#